data_AF-A0A2V8GA40-F1
#
_entry.id   AF-A0A2V8GA40-F1
#
_cell.length_a   1.000
_cell.length_b   1.000
_cell.length_c   1.000
_cell.angle_alpha   90.00
_cell.angle_beta   90.00
_cell.angle_gamma   90.00
#
_symmetry.space_group_name_H-M   'P 1'
#
loop_
_entity.id
_entity.type
_entity.pdbx_description
1 polymer ?
#
loop_
_entity_poly.entity_id
_entity_poly.type
_entity_poly.pdbx_seq_one_letter_code
_entity_poly.pdbx_strand_id
1 'polypeptide(L)'
;MKVYPALDVRSGSGDLIQAIVDDFEPTAIEERDKTIRVFFVCGERRDGAAAALSDAGYATAALEVPDEDWARRSQEHLTPITIGRITIVPNPESRPNPESRIPNPFSIVILPSMGFGTGHHATTRLCLAALQTLDLSKAFLLDVGTGSGVLAIAAVRLG
;
A
#
# COMPACT_ATOMS: atom_id res chain seq x y z
N MET A 1 0.86 -8.57 -20.47
CA MET A 1 0.78 -7.45 -19.50
C MET A 1 -0.68 -7.07 -19.40
N LYS A 2 -1.28 -7.09 -18.20
CA LYS A 2 -2.69 -6.70 -18.05
C LYS A 2 -2.79 -5.20 -18.28
N VAL A 3 -3.80 -4.75 -19.02
CA VAL A 3 -4.08 -3.35 -19.30
C VAL A 3 -5.52 -3.06 -18.89
N TYR A 4 -5.77 -1.88 -18.37
CA TYR A 4 -7.10 -1.39 -18.03
C TYR A 4 -7.48 -0.28 -19.00
N PRO A 5 -8.60 -0.44 -19.72
CA PRO A 5 -9.21 0.65 -20.47
C PRO A 5 -9.53 1.81 -19.53
N ALA A 6 -9.03 2.99 -19.83
CA ALA A 6 -9.29 4.18 -19.03
C ALA A 6 -9.61 5.40 -19.91
N LEU A 7 -10.23 6.39 -19.28
CA LEU A 7 -10.67 7.64 -19.90
C LEU A 7 -10.20 8.81 -19.06
N ASP A 8 -9.40 9.69 -19.64
CA ASP A 8 -9.04 10.97 -19.03
C ASP A 8 -10.06 12.03 -19.43
N VAL A 9 -10.63 12.73 -18.44
CA VAL A 9 -11.62 13.79 -18.62
C VAL A 9 -11.06 15.08 -18.06
N ARG A 10 -10.96 16.13 -18.88
CA ARG A 10 -10.52 17.47 -18.43
C ARG A 10 -11.71 18.24 -17.86
N SER A 11 -11.70 18.54 -16.55
CA SER A 11 -12.73 19.39 -15.93
C SER A 11 -12.35 19.87 -14.54
N GLY A 12 -13.08 20.87 -14.04
CA GLY A 12 -13.01 21.42 -12.69
C GLY A 12 -14.14 21.01 -11.73
N SER A 13 -15.04 20.08 -12.11
CA SER A 13 -16.12 19.58 -11.23
C SER A 13 -16.28 18.06 -11.34
N GLY A 14 -15.83 17.31 -10.33
CA GLY A 14 -15.80 15.83 -10.34
C GLY A 14 -17.16 15.15 -10.22
N ASP A 15 -18.08 15.72 -9.44
CA ASP A 15 -19.39 15.10 -9.16
C ASP A 15 -20.24 14.87 -10.43
N LEU A 16 -20.23 15.83 -11.36
CA LEU A 16 -21.00 15.72 -12.61
C LEU A 16 -20.41 14.66 -13.55
N ILE A 17 -19.08 14.55 -13.60
CA ILE A 17 -18.41 13.51 -14.38
C ILE A 17 -18.75 12.15 -13.80
N GLN A 18 -18.68 12.00 -12.48
CA GLN A 18 -18.99 10.76 -11.80
C GLN A 18 -20.43 10.30 -12.08
N ALA A 19 -21.39 11.22 -12.02
CA ALA A 19 -22.79 10.91 -12.33
C ALA A 19 -22.97 10.44 -13.79
N ILE A 20 -22.27 11.04 -14.76
CA ILE A 20 -22.39 10.66 -16.18
C ILE A 20 -21.75 9.29 -16.44
N VAL A 21 -20.61 8.99 -15.81
CA VAL A 21 -19.90 7.73 -16.06
C VAL A 21 -20.48 6.56 -15.30
N ASP A 22 -21.30 6.78 -14.26
CA ASP A 22 -21.86 5.72 -13.40
C ASP A 22 -22.68 4.70 -14.20
N ASP A 23 -23.45 5.16 -15.21
CA ASP A 23 -24.22 4.32 -16.14
C ASP A 23 -23.35 3.32 -16.93
N PHE A 24 -22.04 3.54 -16.97
CA PHE A 24 -21.07 2.69 -17.67
C PHE A 24 -20.25 1.80 -16.73
N GLU A 25 -20.64 1.72 -15.45
CA GLU A 25 -20.06 0.86 -14.43
C GLU A 25 -18.52 1.00 -14.32
N PRO A 26 -18.01 2.18 -13.90
CA PRO A 26 -16.58 2.40 -13.74
C PRO A 26 -16.04 1.52 -12.61
N THR A 27 -14.82 1.00 -12.79
CA THR A 27 -14.14 0.16 -11.79
C THR A 27 -13.40 1.00 -10.76
N ALA A 28 -12.87 2.17 -11.16
CA ALA A 28 -12.19 3.11 -10.28
C ALA A 28 -12.20 4.52 -10.90
N ILE A 29 -12.08 5.53 -10.04
CA ILE A 29 -11.91 6.93 -10.43
C ILE A 29 -10.70 7.48 -9.69
N GLU A 30 -9.78 8.11 -10.41
CA GLU A 30 -8.59 8.75 -9.88
C GLU A 30 -8.64 10.25 -10.22
N GLU A 31 -8.76 11.08 -9.19
CA GLU A 31 -8.65 12.53 -9.34
C GLU A 31 -7.19 12.96 -9.42
N ARG A 32 -6.87 13.76 -10.44
CA ARG A 32 -5.56 14.39 -10.64
C ARG A 32 -5.77 15.89 -10.78
N ASP A 33 -4.70 16.68 -10.60
CA ASP A 33 -4.77 18.16 -10.52
C ASP A 33 -5.73 18.86 -11.50
N LYS A 34 -5.80 18.41 -12.77
CA LYS A 34 -6.62 19.01 -13.82
C LYS A 34 -7.43 18.01 -14.65
N THR A 35 -7.40 16.75 -14.25
CA THR A 35 -7.95 15.64 -15.03
C THR A 35 -8.49 14.58 -14.10
N ILE A 36 -9.63 14.01 -14.44
CA ILE A 36 -10.17 12.84 -13.76
C ILE A 36 -9.94 11.65 -14.67
N ARG A 37 -9.33 10.60 -14.14
CA ARG A 37 -9.13 9.35 -14.85
C ARG A 37 -10.14 8.32 -14.36
N VAL A 38 -10.94 7.79 -15.28
CA VAL A 38 -11.95 6.77 -15.01
C VAL A 38 -11.51 5.45 -15.63
N PHE A 39 -11.52 4.37 -14.84
CA PHE A 39 -11.12 3.04 -15.28
C PHE A 39 -12.35 2.16 -15.53
N PHE A 40 -12.28 1.31 -16.56
CA PHE A 40 -13.37 0.44 -16.97
C PHE A 40 -12.90 -1.00 -17.10
N VAL A 41 -13.85 -1.93 -16.98
CA VAL A 41 -13.58 -3.37 -17.15
C VAL A 41 -13.25 -3.74 -18.60
N CYS A 42 -13.78 -2.99 -19.58
CA CYS A 42 -13.59 -3.23 -21.00
C CYS A 42 -13.63 -1.91 -21.81
N GLY A 43 -13.09 -1.95 -23.02
CA GLY A 43 -13.04 -0.80 -23.93
C GLY A 43 -14.42 -0.29 -24.35
N GLU A 44 -15.39 -1.18 -24.52
CA GLU A 44 -16.76 -0.81 -24.92
C GLU A 44 -17.43 0.13 -23.90
N ARG A 45 -17.28 -0.15 -22.60
CA ARG A 45 -17.82 0.70 -21.53
C ARG A 45 -17.13 2.07 -21.48
N ARG A 46 -15.80 2.07 -21.63
CA ARG A 46 -15.01 3.31 -21.75
C ARG A 46 -15.49 4.14 -22.93
N ASP A 47 -15.69 3.53 -24.09
CA ASP A 47 -16.06 4.22 -25.33
C ASP A 47 -17.48 4.78 -25.25
N GLY A 48 -18.41 4.04 -24.62
CA GLY A 48 -19.74 4.54 -24.28
C GLY A 48 -19.69 5.76 -23.36
N ALA A 49 -18.90 5.69 -22.28
CA ALA A 49 -18.71 6.81 -21.36
C ALA A 49 -18.07 8.03 -22.04
N ALA A 50 -17.12 7.80 -22.94
CA ALA A 50 -16.47 8.86 -23.71
C ALA A 50 -17.47 9.60 -24.61
N ALA A 51 -18.39 8.88 -25.26
CA ALA A 51 -19.45 9.48 -26.05
C ALA A 51 -20.40 10.32 -25.18
N ALA A 52 -20.89 9.78 -24.06
CA ALA A 52 -21.79 10.50 -23.15
C ALA A 52 -21.15 11.77 -22.57
N LEU A 53 -19.88 11.71 -22.20
CA LEU A 53 -19.14 12.87 -21.72
C LEU A 53 -18.89 13.90 -22.81
N SER A 54 -18.63 13.46 -24.04
CA SER A 54 -18.48 14.37 -25.20
C SER A 54 -19.79 15.09 -25.50
N ASP A 55 -20.93 14.39 -25.44
CA ASP A 55 -22.26 14.97 -25.61
C ASP A 55 -22.60 16.00 -24.51
N ALA A 56 -22.08 15.78 -23.30
CA ALA A 56 -22.16 16.72 -22.19
C ALA A 56 -21.13 17.87 -22.25
N GLY A 57 -20.30 17.93 -23.29
CA GLY A 57 -19.35 19.02 -23.55
C GLY A 57 -17.98 18.86 -22.85
N TYR A 58 -17.67 17.69 -22.32
CA TYR A 58 -16.35 17.42 -21.72
C TYR A 58 -15.33 16.97 -22.75
N ALA A 59 -14.10 17.43 -22.60
CA ALA A 59 -12.98 16.93 -23.40
C ALA A 59 -12.45 15.63 -22.79
N THR A 60 -12.51 14.54 -23.56
CA THR A 60 -12.07 13.21 -23.14
C THR A 60 -10.90 12.69 -23.97
N ALA A 61 -10.03 11.88 -23.37
CA ALA A 61 -8.98 11.13 -24.07
C ALA A 61 -8.98 9.67 -23.60
N ALA A 62 -9.21 8.74 -24.52
CA ALA A 62 -9.13 7.31 -24.24
C ALA A 62 -7.68 6.84 -24.16
N LEU A 63 -7.40 5.93 -23.24
CA LEU A 63 -6.08 5.36 -23.03
C LEU A 63 -6.17 3.91 -22.54
N GLU A 64 -5.07 3.19 -22.73
CA GLU A 64 -4.84 1.87 -22.14
C GLU A 64 -3.79 2.02 -21.05
N VAL A 65 -4.18 1.78 -19.79
CA VAL A 65 -3.28 1.92 -18.65
C VAL A 65 -2.72 0.55 -18.28
N PRO A 66 -1.40 0.33 -18.34
CA PRO A 66 -0.79 -0.87 -17.82
C PRO A 66 -1.19 -1.11 -16.36
N ASP A 67 -1.48 -2.36 -16.00
CA ASP A 67 -1.53 -2.79 -14.61
C ASP A 67 -0.10 -2.72 -14.05
N GLU A 68 0.27 -1.56 -13.52
CA GLU A 68 1.60 -1.29 -13.00
C GLU A 68 1.87 -1.98 -11.66
N ASP A 69 0.88 -2.68 -11.08
CA ASP A 69 0.96 -3.33 -9.77
C ASP A 69 1.56 -2.35 -8.74
N TRP A 70 0.94 -1.17 -8.61
CA TRP A 70 1.45 -0.07 -7.80
C TRP A 70 1.73 -0.53 -6.36
N ALA A 71 0.91 -1.45 -5.83
CA ALA A 71 1.08 -2.04 -4.52
C ALA A 71 2.42 -2.77 -4.46
N ARG A 72 2.72 -3.65 -5.43
CA ARG A 72 4.02 -4.32 -5.53
C ARG A 72 5.17 -3.33 -5.71
N ARG A 73 5.08 -2.36 -6.61
CA ARG A 73 6.15 -1.35 -6.83
C ARG A 73 6.45 -0.50 -5.59
N SER A 74 5.42 -0.12 -4.84
CA SER A 74 5.59 0.61 -3.57
C SER A 74 6.25 -0.26 -2.49
N GLN A 75 6.09 -1.58 -2.58
CA GLN A 75 6.63 -2.57 -1.64
C GLN A 75 8.02 -3.10 -2.05
N GLU A 76 8.38 -3.08 -3.34
CA GLU A 76 9.67 -3.52 -3.90
C GLU A 76 10.86 -2.73 -3.32
N HIS A 77 10.63 -1.48 -2.89
CA HIS A 77 11.67 -0.61 -2.36
C HIS A 77 11.76 -0.60 -0.83
N LEU A 78 10.99 -1.45 -0.14
CA LEU A 78 11.09 -1.55 1.31
C LEU A 78 12.46 -2.14 1.68
N THR A 79 13.16 -1.48 2.59
CA THR A 79 14.47 -1.91 3.08
C THR A 79 14.36 -2.46 4.50
N PRO A 80 15.31 -3.31 4.92
CA PRO A 80 15.40 -3.70 6.33
C PRO A 80 15.44 -2.49 7.26
N ILE A 81 14.75 -2.59 8.40
CA ILE A 81 14.78 -1.57 9.45
C ILE A 81 15.24 -2.21 10.75
N THR A 82 16.32 -1.69 11.32
CA THR A 82 16.85 -2.12 12.62
C THR A 82 16.43 -1.14 13.72
N ILE A 83 15.85 -1.68 14.79
CA ILE A 83 15.48 -0.97 16.01
C ILE A 83 16.07 -1.75 17.20
N GLY A 84 17.16 -1.25 17.78
CA GLY A 84 17.87 -1.96 18.84
C GLY A 84 18.36 -3.34 18.37
N ARG A 85 17.91 -4.41 19.03
CA ARG A 85 18.24 -5.81 18.71
C ARG A 85 17.35 -6.43 17.64
N ILE A 86 16.30 -5.72 17.19
CA ILE A 86 15.28 -6.23 16.27
C ILE A 86 15.52 -5.67 14.88
N THR A 87 15.54 -6.52 13.87
CA THR A 87 15.51 -6.08 12.46
C THR A 87 14.23 -6.57 11.78
N ILE A 88 13.40 -5.68 11.26
CA ILE A 88 12.28 -6.04 10.41
C ILE A 88 12.78 -6.11 8.98
N VAL A 89 12.50 -7.23 8.31
CA VAL A 89 12.91 -7.45 6.91
C VAL A 89 11.69 -7.73 6.04
N PRO A 90 11.64 -7.18 4.81
CA PRO A 90 10.51 -7.36 3.89
C PRO A 90 10.46 -8.77 3.28
N ASN A 91 11.58 -9.48 3.26
CA ASN A 91 11.68 -10.87 2.80
C ASN A 91 12.87 -11.56 3.51
N PRO A 92 12.95 -12.90 3.51
CA PRO A 92 14.02 -13.64 4.15
C PRO A 92 15.42 -13.37 3.58
N GLU A 93 15.52 -13.02 2.30
CA GLU A 93 16.78 -12.78 1.58
C GLU A 93 17.40 -11.43 1.98
N SER A 94 16.59 -10.49 2.47
CA SER A 94 17.01 -9.16 2.93
C SER A 94 17.57 -9.17 4.36
N ARG A 95 17.82 -10.35 4.95
CA ARG A 95 18.41 -10.43 6.29
C ARG A 95 19.84 -9.89 6.28
N PRO A 96 20.20 -8.97 7.19
CA PRO A 96 21.57 -8.50 7.29
C PRO A 96 22.53 -9.64 7.67
N ASN A 97 23.79 -9.50 7.27
CA ASN A 97 24.84 -10.51 7.52
C ASN A 97 24.99 -10.76 9.04
N PRO A 98 25.15 -12.02 9.51
CA PRO A 98 25.12 -12.35 10.94
C PRO A 98 26.27 -11.75 11.77
N GLU A 99 27.29 -11.15 11.14
CA GLU A 99 28.46 -10.52 11.79
C GLU A 99 28.13 -9.18 12.49
N SER A 100 26.91 -9.05 13.00
CA SER A 100 26.44 -7.88 13.71
C SER A 100 27.16 -7.74 15.06
N ARG A 101 27.72 -6.56 15.32
CA ARG A 101 28.26 -6.15 16.63
C ARG A 101 27.19 -6.03 17.74
N ILE A 102 25.91 -6.18 17.40
CA ILE A 102 24.79 -6.08 18.34
C ILE A 102 24.65 -7.42 19.09
N PRO A 103 24.61 -7.44 20.44
CA PRO A 103 24.37 -8.66 21.21
C PRO A 103 22.96 -9.23 20.98
N ASN A 104 22.88 -10.53 20.66
CA ASN A 104 21.65 -11.29 20.44
C ASN A 104 20.66 -10.63 19.44
N PRO A 105 21.08 -10.32 18.20
CA PRO A 105 20.21 -9.70 17.20
C PRO A 105 19.29 -10.75 16.60
N PHE A 106 18.05 -10.36 16.29
CA PHE A 106 17.15 -11.23 15.54
C PHE A 106 16.33 -10.46 14.51
N SER A 107 15.97 -11.16 13.44
CA SER A 107 15.14 -10.60 12.37
C SER A 107 13.74 -11.18 12.37
N ILE A 108 12.76 -10.29 12.20
CA ILE A 108 11.35 -10.60 11.97
C ILE A 108 11.06 -10.34 10.50
N VAL A 109 10.57 -11.37 9.79
CA VAL A 109 10.13 -11.21 8.40
C VAL A 109 8.68 -10.74 8.43
N ILE A 110 8.43 -9.54 7.90
CA ILE A 110 7.08 -9.03 7.66
C ILE A 110 6.94 -8.82 6.16
N LEU A 111 6.22 -9.73 5.51
CA LEU A 111 5.91 -9.59 4.10
C LEU A 111 5.04 -8.33 3.92
N PRO A 112 5.45 -7.40 3.03
CA PRO A 112 4.62 -6.27 2.71
C PRO A 112 3.25 -6.74 2.20
N SER A 113 2.20 -6.15 2.74
CA SER A 113 0.83 -6.40 2.33
C SER A 113 0.03 -5.10 2.50
N MET A 114 -1.29 -5.16 2.28
CA MET A 114 -2.19 -4.04 2.59
C MET A 114 -2.24 -3.72 4.09
N GLY A 115 -1.66 -4.56 4.97
CA GLY A 115 -1.62 -4.36 6.41
C GLY A 115 -0.48 -3.45 6.89
N PHE A 116 -0.77 -2.63 7.91
CA PHE A 116 0.21 -1.78 8.59
C PHE A 116 1.19 -2.60 9.44
N GLY A 117 2.41 -2.09 9.67
CA GLY A 117 3.37 -2.71 10.58
C GLY A 117 4.61 -3.34 9.93
N THR A 118 5.07 -2.78 8.80
CA THR A 118 6.37 -3.12 8.16
C THR A 118 7.58 -2.47 8.84
N GLY A 119 7.39 -1.75 9.96
CA GLY A 119 8.43 -0.99 10.66
C GLY A 119 8.76 0.38 10.05
N HIS A 120 8.26 0.69 8.84
CA HIS A 120 8.55 1.95 8.15
C HIS A 120 7.81 3.15 8.74
N HIS A 121 6.75 2.91 9.53
CA HIS A 121 6.08 3.96 10.31
C HIS A 121 6.76 4.22 11.65
N ALA A 122 6.84 5.50 12.04
CA ALA A 122 7.49 5.93 13.28
C ALA A 122 6.86 5.31 14.54
N THR A 123 5.54 5.16 14.56
CA THR A 123 4.81 4.56 15.68
C THR A 123 5.23 3.12 15.94
N THR A 124 5.33 2.29 14.89
CA THR A 124 5.84 0.91 15.01
C THR A 124 7.25 0.88 15.58
N ARG A 125 8.15 1.77 15.13
CA ARG A 125 9.52 1.84 15.65
C ARG A 125 9.57 2.22 17.13
N LEU A 126 8.76 3.19 17.55
CA LEU A 126 8.70 3.62 18.93
C LEU A 126 8.17 2.51 19.85
N CYS A 127 7.12 1.78 19.44
CA CYS A 127 6.62 0.64 20.20
C CYS A 127 7.66 -0.48 20.32
N LEU A 128 8.39 -0.79 19.25
CA LEU A 128 9.46 -1.80 19.28
C LEU A 128 10.66 -1.38 20.13
N ALA A 129 10.99 -0.09 20.15
CA ALA A 129 12.02 0.43 21.04
C ALA A 129 11.58 0.32 22.51
N ALA A 130 10.33 0.68 22.82
CA ALA A 130 9.77 0.58 24.17
C ALA A 130 9.65 -0.87 24.67
N LEU A 131 9.22 -1.81 23.81
CA LEU A 131 9.18 -3.24 24.13
C LEU A 131 10.54 -3.77 24.63
N GLN A 132 11.64 -3.26 24.08
CA GLN A 132 13.00 -3.69 24.45
C GLN A 132 13.47 -3.13 25.81
N THR A 133 12.75 -2.20 26.43
CA THR A 133 13.05 -1.69 27.77
C THR A 133 12.25 -2.36 28.88
N LEU A 134 11.32 -3.27 28.52
CA LEU A 134 10.49 -4.00 29.46
C LEU A 134 11.12 -5.36 29.79
N ASP A 135 10.92 -5.82 31.04
CA ASP A 135 11.14 -7.23 31.38
C ASP A 135 9.90 -8.03 30.99
N LEU A 136 10.06 -8.85 29.95
CA LEU A 136 8.98 -9.69 29.43
C LEU A 136 8.98 -11.09 30.04
N SER A 137 9.97 -11.42 30.89
CA SER A 137 10.07 -12.76 31.46
C SER A 137 8.82 -13.11 32.28
N LYS A 138 7.98 -14.00 31.73
CA LYS A 138 6.67 -14.41 32.27
C LYS A 138 5.59 -13.32 32.23
N ALA A 139 5.75 -12.30 31.38
CA ALA A 139 4.72 -11.28 31.18
C ALA A 139 3.55 -11.85 30.36
N PHE A 140 2.34 -11.37 30.66
CA PHE A 140 1.18 -11.52 29.79
C PHE A 140 1.02 -10.25 28.96
N LEU A 141 1.02 -10.38 27.63
CA LEU A 141 0.95 -9.25 26.70
C LEU A 141 -0.27 -9.38 25.79
N LEU A 142 -0.92 -8.23 25.53
CA LEU A 142 -2.00 -8.10 24.57
C LEU A 142 -1.62 -7.04 23.53
N ASP A 143 -1.55 -7.44 22.26
CA ASP A 143 -1.29 -6.55 21.13
C ASP A 143 -2.62 -6.14 20.48
N VAL A 144 -3.21 -5.04 20.94
CA VAL A 144 -4.49 -4.53 20.44
C VAL A 144 -4.28 -3.79 19.12
N GLY A 145 -4.92 -4.27 18.04
CA GLY A 145 -4.70 -3.73 16.70
C GLY A 145 -3.38 -4.25 16.08
N THR A 146 -3.08 -5.53 16.29
CA THR A 146 -1.80 -6.16 15.96
C THR A 146 -1.33 -6.02 14.50
N GLY A 147 -2.24 -5.79 13.55
CA GLY A 147 -1.91 -5.58 12.14
C GLY A 147 -1.05 -6.72 11.59
N SER A 148 0.18 -6.40 11.18
CA SER A 148 1.16 -7.39 10.71
C SER A 148 1.61 -8.42 11.76
N GLY A 149 1.26 -8.25 13.05
CA GLY A 149 1.73 -9.11 14.14
C GLY A 149 3.12 -8.72 14.68
N VAL A 150 3.75 -7.67 14.16
CA VAL A 150 5.17 -7.39 14.40
C VAL A 150 5.49 -7.16 15.88
N LEU A 151 4.59 -6.53 16.65
CA LEU A 151 4.80 -6.28 18.08
C LEU A 151 4.65 -7.56 18.90
N ALA A 152 3.60 -8.36 18.62
CA ALA A 152 3.43 -9.67 19.24
C ALA A 152 4.61 -10.63 18.96
N ILE A 153 5.08 -10.70 17.71
CA ILE A 153 6.23 -11.53 17.35
C ILE A 153 7.51 -11.04 18.05
N ALA A 154 7.72 -9.72 18.11
CA ALA A 154 8.84 -9.12 18.82
C ALA A 154 8.81 -9.45 20.31
N ALA A 155 7.66 -9.34 20.97
CA ALA A 155 7.49 -9.66 22.38
C ALA A 155 7.91 -11.10 22.69
N VAL A 156 7.37 -12.08 21.95
CA VAL A 156 7.71 -13.51 22.11
C VAL A 156 9.21 -13.79 21.93
N ARG A 157 9.89 -13.04 21.06
CA ARG A 157 11.34 -13.18 20.84
C ARG A 157 12.19 -12.54 21.94
N LEU A 158 11.65 -11.55 22.65
CA LEU A 158 12.35 -10.81 23.69
C LEU A 158 12.28 -11.49 25.07
N GLY A 159 11.28 -12.33 25.32
CA GLY A 159 11.15 -13.13 26.56
C GLY A 159 9.73 -13.20 27.07
#